data_AF-A0A7C4N9N3-F1
#
_entry.id   AF-A0A7C4N9N3-F1
#
_cell.length_a   1.000
_cell.length_b   1.000
_cell.length_c   1.000
_cell.angle_alpha   90.00
_cell.angle_beta   90.00
_cell.angle_gamma   90.00
#
_symmetry.space_group_name_H-M   'P 1'
#
loop_
_entity.id
_entity.type
_entity.pdbx_description
1 polymer ?
#
loop_
_entity_poly.entity_id
_entity_poly.type
_entity_poly.pdbx_seq_one_letter_code
_entity_poly.pdbx_strand_id
1 'polypeptide(L)'
;MAFTYDLSTDVGKARLELGDTTAGSGVKPDGANLSDEELQSLITREGAVMRACAAACELLARHWARVANISVGSRREDFGAVAEQWARQAVTLREQYGSASGSVTAFSVGVKRNDGYAAAGATPDGTEYTTS
;
A
#
# COMPACT_ATOMS: atom_id res chain seq x y z
N MET A 1 -17.55 -5.18 -21.41
CA MET A 1 -18.41 -4.29 -20.60
C MET A 1 -17.48 -3.47 -19.72
N ALA A 2 -17.46 -2.14 -19.88
CA ALA A 2 -16.62 -1.27 -19.06
C ALA A 2 -17.27 -1.11 -17.69
N PHE A 3 -16.49 -1.28 -16.62
CA PHE A 3 -16.94 -0.99 -15.26
C PHE A 3 -16.97 0.53 -15.12
N THR A 4 -18.16 1.14 -15.13
CA THR A 4 -18.32 2.59 -15.00
C THR A 4 -18.09 3.00 -13.55
N TYR A 5 -16.95 3.63 -13.25
CA TYR A 5 -16.73 4.30 -11.98
C TYR A 5 -17.09 5.80 -12.10
N ASP A 6 -17.77 6.33 -11.10
CA ASP A 6 -18.16 7.74 -11.05
C ASP A 6 -17.09 8.56 -10.31
N LEU A 7 -16.30 9.32 -11.07
CA LEU A 7 -15.25 10.20 -10.54
C LEU A 7 -15.76 11.41 -9.77
N SER A 8 -17.07 11.67 -9.77
CA SER A 8 -17.66 12.66 -8.87
C SER A 8 -17.69 12.18 -7.42
N THR A 9 -17.69 10.85 -7.21
CA THR A 9 -17.69 10.22 -5.89
C THR A 9 -16.27 9.96 -5.39
N ASP A 10 -16.07 10.06 -4.07
CA ASP A 10 -14.79 9.74 -3.44
C ASP A 10 -14.44 8.25 -3.56
N VAL A 11 -15.46 7.37 -3.60
CA VAL A 11 -15.30 5.94 -3.89
C VAL A 11 -14.77 5.70 -5.31
N GLY A 12 -15.34 6.38 -6.32
CA GLY A 12 -14.88 6.25 -7.70
C GLY A 12 -13.46 6.79 -7.91
N LYS A 13 -13.09 7.87 -7.22
CA LYS A 13 -11.70 8.35 -7.20
C LYS A 13 -10.75 7.33 -6.57
N ALA A 14 -11.12 6.75 -5.43
CA ALA A 14 -10.31 5.72 -4.77
C ALA A 14 -10.13 4.47 -5.64
N ARG A 15 -11.18 4.04 -6.35
CA ARG A 15 -11.08 2.92 -7.31
C ARG A 15 -10.12 3.19 -8.45
N LEU A 16 -10.17 4.40 -9.02
CA LEU A 16 -9.26 4.78 -10.09
C LEU A 16 -7.81 4.70 -9.63
N GLU A 17 -7.51 5.26 -8.46
CA GLU A 17 -6.15 5.26 -7.89
C GLU A 17 -5.64 3.85 -7.59
N LEU A 18 -6.51 2.96 -7.10
CA LEU A 18 -6.15 1.57 -6.78
C LEU A 18 -6.06 0.66 -8.02
N GLY A 19 -6.52 1.12 -9.18
CA GLY A 19 -6.67 0.26 -10.36
C GLY A 19 -7.79 -0.77 -10.24
N ASP A 20 -8.72 -0.57 -9.29
CA ASP A 20 -9.85 -1.45 -9.00
C ASP A 20 -11.02 -1.20 -9.98
N THR A 21 -10.72 -1.28 -11.28
CA THR A 21 -11.60 -0.82 -12.37
C THR A 21 -11.97 -1.91 -13.37
N THR A 22 -11.42 -3.12 -13.24
CA THR A 22 -11.65 -4.21 -14.20
C THR A 22 -12.44 -5.35 -13.56
N ALA A 23 -13.63 -5.64 -14.09
CA ALA A 23 -14.44 -6.76 -13.63
C ALA A 23 -13.73 -8.10 -13.89
N GLY A 24 -13.63 -8.95 -12.85
CA GLY A 24 -12.98 -10.28 -12.93
C GLY A 24 -11.45 -10.25 -12.87
N SER A 25 -10.85 -9.07 -12.69
CA SER A 25 -9.42 -8.88 -12.46
C SER A 25 -9.21 -7.82 -11.39
N GLY A 26 -9.91 -7.98 -10.27
CA GLY A 26 -9.86 -7.05 -9.16
C GLY A 26 -8.58 -7.15 -8.35
N VAL A 27 -8.40 -6.15 -7.48
CA VAL A 27 -7.17 -5.99 -6.69
C VAL A 27 -7.02 -7.01 -5.56
N LYS A 28 -8.08 -7.77 -5.23
CA LYS A 28 -8.03 -8.81 -4.19
C LYS A 28 -7.42 -10.11 -4.72
N PRO A 29 -6.90 -10.98 -3.83
CA PRO A 29 -6.29 -12.24 -4.25
C PRO A 29 -7.24 -13.25 -4.90
N ASP A 30 -8.54 -13.14 -4.65
CA ASP A 30 -9.59 -13.93 -5.30
C ASP A 30 -10.01 -13.36 -6.67
N GLY A 31 -9.35 -12.29 -7.12
CA GLY A 31 -9.67 -11.57 -8.36
C GLY A 31 -10.92 -10.69 -8.24
N ALA A 32 -11.46 -10.51 -7.04
CA ALA A 32 -12.60 -9.62 -6.79
C ALA A 32 -12.16 -8.16 -6.56
N ASN A 33 -13.08 -7.24 -6.82
CA ASN A 33 -12.88 -5.82 -6.53
C ASN A 33 -13.14 -5.51 -5.04
N LEU A 34 -12.69 -4.35 -4.57
CA LEU A 34 -13.16 -3.80 -3.30
C LEU A 34 -14.62 -3.36 -3.47
N SER A 35 -15.46 -3.67 -2.47
CA SER A 35 -16.85 -3.22 -2.48
C SER A 35 -16.92 -1.72 -2.22
N ASP A 36 -18.01 -1.08 -2.65
CA ASP A 36 -18.23 0.35 -2.42
C ASP A 36 -18.28 0.65 -0.92
N GLU A 37 -18.85 -0.26 -0.12
CA GLU A 37 -18.94 -0.16 1.34
C GLU A 37 -17.57 -0.25 2.00
N GLU A 38 -16.69 -1.14 1.54
CA GLU A 38 -15.31 -1.24 2.04
C GLU A 38 -14.56 0.08 1.79
N LEU A 39 -14.62 0.60 0.55
CA LEU A 39 -13.98 1.87 0.20
C LEU A 39 -14.58 3.05 0.96
N GLN A 40 -15.91 3.12 1.08
CA GLN A 40 -16.60 4.16 1.83
C GLN A 40 -16.20 4.14 3.32
N SER A 41 -16.03 2.95 3.91
CA SER A 41 -15.59 2.80 5.29
C SER A 41 -14.16 3.34 5.49
N LEU A 42 -13.26 3.09 4.54
CA LEU A 42 -11.87 3.57 4.58
C LEU A 42 -11.81 5.09 4.39
N ILE A 43 -12.61 5.64 3.47
CA ILE A 43 -12.75 7.08 3.26
C ILE A 43 -13.26 7.76 4.52
N THR A 44 -14.31 7.20 5.14
CA THR A 44 -14.88 7.72 6.39
C THR A 44 -13.86 7.70 7.53
N ARG A 45 -13.06 6.62 7.63
CA ARG A 45 -12.04 6.46 8.67
C ARG A 45 -10.86 7.42 8.51
N GLU A 46 -10.40 7.61 7.28
CA GLU A 46 -9.17 8.38 7.00
C GLU A 46 -9.46 9.87 6.71
N GLY A 47 -10.71 10.21 6.38
CA GLY A 47 -11.18 11.57 6.13
C GLY A 47 -10.71 12.19 4.80
N ALA A 48 -9.92 11.45 4.02
CA ALA A 48 -9.42 11.90 2.72
C ALA A 48 -9.20 10.70 1.78
N VAL A 49 -9.52 10.88 0.49
CA VAL A 49 -9.42 9.84 -0.54
C VAL A 49 -8.03 9.23 -0.62
N MET A 50 -6.97 10.03 -0.70
CA MET A 50 -5.59 9.51 -0.83
C MET A 50 -5.11 8.76 0.42
N ARG A 51 -5.57 9.16 1.61
CA ARG A 51 -5.28 8.43 2.86
C ARG A 51 -6.05 7.12 2.92
N ALA A 52 -7.29 7.11 2.42
CA ALA A 52 -8.08 5.89 2.25
C ALA A 52 -7.43 4.93 1.24
N CYS A 53 -6.83 5.45 0.17
CA CYS A 53 -6.04 4.65 -0.77
C CYS A 53 -4.83 4.02 -0.08
N ALA A 54 -4.09 4.78 0.75
CA ALA A 54 -2.99 4.23 1.55
C ALA A 54 -3.47 3.08 2.45
N ALA A 55 -4.59 3.28 3.15
CA ALA A 55 -5.21 2.27 4.00
C ALA A 55 -5.72 1.04 3.22
N ALA A 56 -6.23 1.24 2.00
CA ALA A 56 -6.63 0.17 1.11
C ALA A 56 -5.41 -0.65 0.67
N CYS A 57 -4.29 -0.01 0.30
CA CYS A 57 -3.04 -0.68 -0.02
C CYS A 57 -2.52 -1.53 1.17
N GLU A 58 -2.59 -1.01 2.41
CA GLU A 58 -2.25 -1.79 3.61
C GLU A 58 -3.17 -3.01 3.78
N LEU A 59 -4.47 -2.84 3.52
CA LEU A 59 -5.43 -3.92 3.57
C LEU A 59 -5.08 -4.98 2.52
N LEU A 60 -4.87 -4.58 1.26
CA LEU A 60 -4.49 -5.48 0.18
C LEU A 60 -3.20 -6.23 0.50
N ALA A 61 -2.17 -5.55 1.00
CA ALA A 61 -0.93 -6.21 1.46
C ALA A 61 -1.22 -7.32 2.47
N ARG A 62 -2.11 -7.12 3.44
CA ARG A 62 -2.53 -8.16 4.41
C ARG A 62 -3.36 -9.28 3.78
N HIS A 63 -4.15 -8.99 2.75
CA HIS A 63 -4.89 -10.01 2.01
C HIS A 63 -3.93 -10.89 1.21
N TRP A 64 -3.03 -10.30 0.44
CA TRP A 64 -2.03 -11.01 -0.36
C TRP A 64 -1.00 -11.75 0.49
N ALA A 65 -0.58 -11.20 1.64
CA ALA A 65 0.34 -11.88 2.57
C ALA A 65 -0.25 -13.14 3.23
N ARG A 66 -1.59 -13.26 3.27
CA ARG A 66 -2.27 -14.47 3.78
C ARG A 66 -2.37 -15.58 2.73
N VAL A 67 -2.18 -15.27 1.46
CA VAL A 67 -2.20 -16.27 0.39
C VAL A 67 -0.84 -16.95 0.37
N ALA A 68 -0.84 -18.27 0.54
CA ALA A 68 0.38 -19.06 0.44
C ALA A 68 0.96 -18.94 -0.97
N ASN A 69 2.27 -18.77 -1.10
CA ASN A 69 2.94 -18.84 -2.38
C ASN A 69 2.76 -20.25 -2.97
N ILE A 70 2.03 -20.36 -4.07
CA ILE A 70 1.81 -21.64 -4.73
C ILE A 70 2.92 -21.81 -5.78
N SER A 71 3.71 -22.86 -5.63
CA SER A 71 4.68 -23.29 -6.65
C SER A 71 4.21 -24.60 -7.25
N VAL A 72 3.86 -24.61 -8.54
CA VAL A 72 3.49 -25.82 -9.28
C VAL A 72 4.49 -26.00 -10.42
N GLY A 73 5.39 -26.98 -10.28
CA GLY A 73 6.43 -27.27 -11.28
C GLY A 73 7.36 -26.08 -11.49
N SER A 74 7.54 -25.65 -12.75
CA SER A 74 8.35 -24.47 -13.11
C SER A 74 7.61 -23.13 -13.00
N ARG A 75 6.32 -23.15 -12.67
CA ARG A 75 5.50 -21.94 -12.53
C ARG A 75 5.41 -21.57 -11.05
N ARG A 76 6.05 -20.45 -10.72
CA ARG A 76 6.04 -19.87 -9.38
C ARG A 76 5.16 -18.62 -9.42
N GLU A 77 4.11 -18.61 -8.61
CA GLU A 77 3.31 -17.40 -8.39
C GLU A 77 3.73 -16.81 -7.05
N ASP A 78 4.56 -15.76 -7.11
CA ASP A 78 5.10 -15.05 -5.95
C ASP A 78 4.08 -14.04 -5.42
N PHE A 79 3.01 -14.53 -4.78
CA PHE A 79 2.01 -13.70 -4.11
C PHE A 79 2.60 -12.83 -3.00
N GLY A 80 3.72 -13.27 -2.40
CA GLY A 80 4.52 -12.45 -1.48
C GLY A 80 5.07 -11.18 -2.13
N ALA A 81 5.51 -11.22 -3.40
CA ALA A 81 6.00 -10.04 -4.10
C ALA A 81 4.87 -9.03 -4.37
N VAL A 82 3.66 -9.53 -4.63
CA VAL A 82 2.45 -8.69 -4.77
C VAL A 82 2.12 -8.01 -3.45
N ALA A 83 2.17 -8.74 -2.33
CA ALA A 83 1.97 -8.18 -1.00
C ALA A 83 2.99 -7.08 -0.66
N GLU A 84 4.27 -7.29 -1.00
CA GLU A 84 5.34 -6.31 -0.80
C GLU A 84 5.15 -5.05 -1.66
N GLN A 85 4.68 -5.21 -2.90
CA GLN A 85 4.38 -4.07 -3.78
C GLN A 85 3.29 -3.17 -3.18
N TRP A 86 2.20 -3.77 -2.70
CA TRP A 86 1.13 -3.04 -2.03
C TRP A 86 1.60 -2.37 -0.74
N ALA A 87 2.43 -3.04 0.05
CA ALA A 87 3.02 -2.45 1.26
C ALA A 87 3.91 -1.24 0.94
N ARG A 88 4.70 -1.31 -0.14
CA ARG A 88 5.54 -0.19 -0.59
C ARG A 88 4.71 1.00 -1.06
N GLN A 89 3.65 0.75 -1.83
CA GLN A 89 2.72 1.79 -2.26
C GLN A 89 2.02 2.47 -1.07
N ALA A 90 1.61 1.68 -0.08
CA ALA A 90 1.04 2.23 1.15
C ALA A 90 2.02 3.19 1.86
N VAL A 91 3.29 2.79 2.00
CA VAL A 91 4.33 3.64 2.61
C VAL A 91 4.49 4.95 1.85
N THR A 92 4.64 4.89 0.52
CA THR A 92 4.75 6.10 -0.32
C THR A 92 3.55 7.03 -0.17
N LEU A 93 2.33 6.48 -0.12
CA LEU A 93 1.12 7.30 0.08
C LEU A 93 1.05 7.89 1.50
N ARG A 94 1.49 7.16 2.53
CA ARG A 94 1.58 7.68 3.90
C ARG A 94 2.64 8.76 4.04
N GLU A 95 3.77 8.67 3.33
CA GLU A 95 4.80 9.71 3.28
C GLU A 95 4.27 10.99 2.63
N GLN A 96 3.47 10.86 1.56
CA GLN A 96 2.94 12.02 0.82
C GLN A 96 1.72 12.67 1.49
N TYR A 97 0.79 11.87 2.03
CA TYR A 97 -0.52 12.35 2.50
C TYR A 97 -0.71 12.23 4.02
N GLY A 98 0.22 11.58 4.72
CA GLY A 98 0.19 11.34 6.16
C GLY A 98 -0.83 10.28 6.59
N SER A 99 -0.93 10.11 7.89
CA SER A 99 -1.97 9.30 8.55
C SER A 99 -3.05 10.19 9.15
N ALA A 100 -4.28 9.68 9.27
CA ALA A 100 -5.31 10.36 10.05
C ALA A 100 -4.80 10.57 11.48
N SER A 101 -4.84 11.82 11.97
CA SER A 101 -4.45 12.18 13.34
C SER A 101 -5.44 11.51 14.30
N GLY A 102 -5.07 10.34 14.83
CA GLY A 102 -5.94 9.48 15.64
C GLY A 102 -5.92 8.00 15.25
N SER A 103 -5.41 7.63 14.07
CA SER A 103 -5.19 6.22 13.69
C SER A 103 -3.74 5.84 13.92
N VAL A 104 -3.39 5.54 15.17
CA VAL A 104 -2.14 4.82 15.48
C VAL A 104 -2.33 3.35 15.10
N THR A 105 -2.29 3.08 13.81
CA THR A 105 -1.94 1.75 13.30
C THR A 105 -1.02 1.96 12.11
N ALA A 106 0.05 2.73 12.32
CA ALA A 106 1.20 2.73 11.43
C ALA A 106 1.80 1.31 11.52
N PHE A 107 1.32 0.43 10.65
CA PHE A 107 1.85 -0.92 10.50
C PHE A 107 3.18 -0.77 9.76
N SER A 108 4.22 -0.37 10.47
CA SER A 108 5.60 -0.48 10.01
C SER A 108 5.87 -1.98 9.86
N VAL A 109 5.55 -2.55 8.69
CA VAL A 109 6.24 -3.75 8.23
C VAL A 109 7.70 -3.35 8.18
N GLY A 110 8.44 -3.72 9.22
CA GLY A 110 9.89 -3.69 9.17
C GLY A 110 10.29 -4.63 8.05
N VAL A 111 10.38 -4.10 6.83
CA VAL A 111 11.19 -4.71 5.78
C VAL A 111 12.57 -4.73 6.40
N LYS A 112 12.95 -5.88 6.98
CA LYS A 112 14.35 -6.20 7.18
C LYS A 112 14.92 -6.27 5.77
N ARG A 113 15.35 -5.11 5.26
CA ARG A 113 16.24 -5.04 4.11
C ARG A 113 17.50 -5.74 4.56
N ASN A 114 17.63 -7.02 4.20
CA ASN A 114 18.90 -7.74 4.25
C ASN A 114 19.59 -7.57 2.90
N ASP A 115 19.64 -6.33 2.43
CA ASP A 115 20.15 -5.95 1.13
C ASP A 115 21.04 -4.75 1.42
N GLY A 116 22.28 -5.09 1.79
CA GLY A 116 23.36 -4.19 2.16
C GLY A 116 23.76 -3.30 0.98
N TYR A 117 22.98 -2.25 0.75
CA TYR A 117 23.34 -1.14 -0.12
C TYR A 117 23.28 0.16 0.67
N ALA A 118 24.31 0.38 1.49
CA ALA A 118 24.63 1.71 2.00
C ALA A 118 25.21 2.52 0.83
N ALA A 119 24.34 3.17 0.06
CA ALA A 119 24.77 4.22 -0.86
C ALA A 119 24.96 5.52 -0.06
N ALA A 120 26.20 5.99 -0.08
CA ALA A 120 26.67 7.21 0.54
C ALA A 120 25.90 8.47 0.08
N GLY A 121 25.74 9.42 1.00
CA GLY A 121 25.14 10.72 0.72
C GLY A 121 25.29 11.71 1.88
N ALA A 122 26.52 12.19 2.07
CA ALA A 122 26.94 13.46 2.68
C ALA A 122 25.98 14.24 3.62
N THR A 123 26.37 14.35 4.89
CA THR A 123 26.21 15.59 5.67
C THR A 123 27.52 15.88 6.40
N PRO A 124 28.32 16.88 6.00
CA PRO A 124 29.27 17.49 6.91
C PRO A 124 28.55 18.66 7.59
N ASP A 125 27.93 18.40 8.75
CA ASP A 125 27.51 19.47 9.64
C ASP A 125 27.95 19.13 11.06
N GLY A 126 28.56 20.13 11.72
CA GLY A 126 29.47 19.98 12.86
C GLY A 126 28.84 19.29 14.07
N THR A 127 29.61 18.65 14.93
CA THR A 127 30.57 19.28 15.85
C THR A 127 31.10 18.15 16.73
N GLU A 128 32.40 18.11 17.05
CA GLU A 128 32.84 17.56 18.34
C GLU A 128 34.29 17.97 18.66
N TYR A 129 34.46 18.29 19.94
CA TYR A 129 35.60 18.93 20.56
C TYR A 129 36.81 18.00 20.63
N THR A 130 38.00 18.47 20.24
CA THR A 130 39.26 17.81 20.58
C THR A 130 39.89 18.51 21.79
N THR A 131 39.96 17.72 22.86
CA THR A 131 40.84 17.89 24.01
C THR A 131 42.28 17.57 23.60
N SER A 132 43.21 18.46 23.93
CA SER A 132 44.59 18.18 24.43
C SER A 132 45.24 19.49 24.84
#